data_AF-A0A8J7W2Z8-F1
#
_entry.id   AF-A0A8J7W2Z8-F1
#
_cell.length_a   1.000
_cell.length_b   1.000
_cell.length_c   1.000
_cell.angle_alpha   90.00
_cell.angle_beta   90.00
_cell.angle_gamma   90.00
#
_symmetry.space_group_name_H-M   'P 1'
#
loop_
_entity.id
_entity.type
_entity.pdbx_description
1 polymer ?
#
loop_
_entity_poly.entity_id
_entity_poly.type
_entity_poly.pdbx_seq_one_letter_code
_entity_poly.pdbx_strand_id
1 'polypeptide(L)'
;MIETNQEKPTQPEYLALRSLCKNLADCVEHIIQTAMESGQTEYTVPYETISEETGINVEFNDAILTAVHEMLLERPELSELEALETAFHLEVSQQQNSRVEKNNLPRLGDLLACEWKDLHLIHDEIDQLPATIVELSNTTLTESGRAAWADILNAKVKQIYAGSYGLQMEVTGVKASRLKEFSYMLAGYCSIEEYEMWVAGETEPNRELEQSCSE
;
A
#
# COMPACT_ATOMS: atom_id res chain seq x y z
N MET A 1 -42.18 -7.40 -29.74
CA MET A 1 -41.19 -6.78 -28.83
C MET A 1 -39.85 -7.41 -29.15
N ILE A 2 -38.88 -6.59 -29.56
CA ILE A 2 -37.52 -7.02 -29.85
C ILE A 2 -36.73 -6.70 -28.58
N GLU A 3 -36.27 -7.71 -27.86
CA GLU A 3 -35.28 -7.54 -26.80
C GLU A 3 -33.90 -7.77 -27.41
N THR A 4 -33.23 -6.67 -27.76
CA THR A 4 -31.80 -6.68 -28.07
C THR A 4 -31.03 -6.69 -26.76
N ASN A 5 -30.67 -7.88 -26.27
CA ASN A 5 -29.59 -8.02 -25.31
C ASN A 5 -28.26 -7.73 -26.02
N GLN A 6 -27.82 -6.47 -25.96
CA GLN A 6 -26.44 -6.14 -26.25
C GLN A 6 -25.60 -6.60 -25.05
N GLU A 7 -25.05 -7.80 -25.14
CA GLU A 7 -23.90 -8.19 -24.31
C GLU A 7 -22.80 -7.15 -24.54
N LYS A 8 -22.55 -6.33 -23.53
CA LYS A 8 -21.40 -5.42 -23.49
C LYS A 8 -20.15 -6.32 -23.59
N PRO A 9 -19.25 -6.12 -24.57
CA PRO A 9 -18.04 -6.91 -24.62
C PRO A 9 -17.20 -6.58 -23.38
N THR A 10 -17.05 -7.57 -22.50
CA THR A 10 -16.09 -7.52 -21.38
C THR A 10 -14.71 -7.31 -22.01
N GLN A 11 -14.08 -6.17 -21.73
CA GLN A 11 -12.75 -5.89 -22.26
C GLN A 11 -11.79 -7.02 -21.84
N PRO A 12 -10.93 -7.51 -22.74
CA PRO A 12 -9.97 -8.55 -22.40
C PRO A 12 -9.00 -8.04 -21.33
N GLU A 13 -8.81 -8.82 -20.27
CA GLU A 13 -7.79 -8.55 -19.26
C GLU A 13 -6.41 -8.89 -19.84
N TYR A 14 -5.59 -7.86 -20.10
CA TYR A 14 -4.25 -8.04 -20.63
C TYR A 14 -3.24 -8.29 -19.51
N LEU A 15 -3.05 -9.55 -19.12
CA LEU A 15 -2.07 -9.93 -18.08
C LEU A 15 -0.65 -9.45 -18.39
N ALA A 16 -0.26 -9.42 -19.66
CA ALA A 16 1.05 -8.90 -20.07
C ALA A 16 1.20 -7.39 -19.81
N LEU A 17 0.13 -6.61 -20.00
CA LEU A 17 0.14 -5.18 -19.68
C LEU A 17 0.25 -4.96 -18.17
N ARG A 18 -0.50 -5.74 -17.38
CA ARG A 18 -0.40 -5.68 -15.91
C ARG A 18 1.01 -6.02 -15.43
N SER A 19 1.64 -7.04 -16.02
CA SER A 19 3.03 -7.38 -15.71
C SER A 19 4.00 -6.27 -16.11
N LEU A 20 3.79 -5.62 -17.25
CA LEU A 20 4.60 -4.48 -17.67
C LEU A 20 4.46 -3.32 -16.69
N CYS A 21 3.24 -2.93 -16.33
CA CYS A 21 2.99 -1.87 -15.34
C CYS A 21 3.66 -2.17 -13.99
N LYS A 22 3.61 -3.42 -13.52
CA LYS A 22 4.33 -3.84 -12.32
C LYS A 22 5.84 -3.63 -12.47
N ASN A 23 6.44 -4.12 -13.55
CA ASN A 23 7.88 -3.99 -13.77
C ASN A 23 8.33 -2.51 -13.86
N LEU A 24 7.51 -1.64 -14.45
CA LEU A 24 7.79 -0.20 -14.50
C LEU A 24 7.72 0.43 -13.11
N ALA A 25 6.74 0.04 -12.28
CA ALA A 25 6.64 0.51 -10.91
C ALA A 25 7.83 0.05 -10.06
N ASP A 26 8.21 -1.23 -10.17
CA ASP A 26 9.38 -1.79 -9.47
C ASP A 26 10.68 -1.09 -9.90
N CYS A 27 10.82 -0.75 -11.19
CA CYS A 27 11.94 0.02 -11.71
C CYS A 27 12.02 1.43 -11.11
N VAL A 28 10.89 2.14 -11.03
CA VAL A 28 10.83 3.49 -10.43
C VAL A 28 11.18 3.45 -8.95
N GLU A 29 10.63 2.48 -8.21
CA GLU A 29 10.92 2.31 -6.78
C GLU A 29 12.41 2.02 -6.54
N HIS A 30 13.02 1.17 -7.38
CA HIS A 30 14.45 0.89 -7.32
C HIS A 30 15.31 2.14 -7.54
N ILE A 31 14.94 2.99 -8.50
CA ILE A 31 15.64 4.27 -8.76
C ILE A 31 15.57 5.19 -7.53
N ILE A 32 14.38 5.36 -6.96
CA ILE A 32 14.15 6.20 -5.77
C ILE A 32 14.92 5.66 -4.57
N GLN A 33 14.80 4.36 -4.28
CA GLN A 33 15.48 3.74 -3.15
C GLN A 33 17.00 3.91 -3.26
N THR A 34 17.57 3.67 -4.45
CA THR A 34 19.01 3.85 -4.69
C THR A 34 19.44 5.30 -4.50
N ALA A 35 18.66 6.26 -5.02
CA ALA A 35 18.93 7.68 -4.84
C ALA A 35 18.89 8.10 -3.37
N MET A 36 17.91 7.63 -2.60
CA MET A 36 17.78 7.92 -1.17
C MET A 36 18.91 7.27 -0.33
N GLU A 37 19.27 6.02 -0.63
CA GLU A 37 20.34 5.31 0.07
C GLU A 37 21.73 5.91 -0.16
N SER A 38 21.93 6.59 -1.30
CA SER A 38 23.16 7.34 -1.57
C SER A 38 23.43 8.42 -0.52
N GLY A 39 22.38 8.95 0.14
CA GLY A 39 22.45 10.07 1.06
C GLY A 39 22.77 11.42 0.40
N GLN A 40 22.83 11.46 -0.94
CA GLN A 40 23.10 12.67 -1.71
C GLN A 40 21.80 13.42 -2.01
N THR A 41 21.88 14.75 -2.14
CA THR A 41 20.75 15.57 -2.60
C THR A 41 20.59 15.50 -4.10
N GLU A 42 21.71 15.42 -4.83
CA GLU A 42 21.72 15.26 -6.27
C GLU A 42 22.25 13.86 -6.57
N TYR A 43 21.49 13.10 -7.35
CA TYR A 43 21.85 11.75 -7.74
C TYR A 43 21.63 11.57 -9.24
N THR A 44 22.58 10.93 -9.92
CA THR A 44 22.47 10.67 -11.36
C THR A 44 22.47 9.19 -11.60
N VAL A 45 21.44 8.70 -12.28
CA VAL A 45 21.23 7.27 -12.57
C VAL A 45 21.38 7.03 -14.07
N PRO A 46 22.47 6.38 -14.50
CA PRO A 46 22.64 6.00 -15.90
C PRO A 46 21.56 5.01 -16.36
N TYR A 47 21.09 5.16 -17.60
CA TYR A 47 20.11 4.22 -18.19
C TYR A 47 20.65 2.81 -18.31
N GLU A 48 21.96 2.66 -18.54
CA GLU A 48 22.64 1.36 -18.53
C GLU A 48 22.47 0.66 -17.17
N THR A 49 22.70 1.38 -16.06
CA THR A 49 22.51 0.85 -14.70
C THR A 49 21.08 0.41 -14.46
N ILE A 50 20.09 1.21 -14.88
CA ILE A 50 18.67 0.83 -14.79
C ILE A 50 18.40 -0.47 -15.54
N SER A 51 18.93 -0.60 -16.76
CA SER A 51 18.75 -1.81 -17.57
C SER A 51 19.43 -3.04 -16.95
N GLU A 52 20.62 -2.89 -16.36
CA GLU A 52 21.35 -3.98 -15.71
C GLU A 52 20.65 -4.46 -14.43
N GLU A 53 20.13 -3.53 -13.62
CA GLU A 53 19.58 -3.83 -12.30
C GLU A 53 18.10 -4.23 -12.35
N THR A 54 17.32 -3.66 -13.28
CA THR A 54 15.86 -3.89 -13.36
C THR A 54 15.46 -4.73 -14.58
N GLY A 55 16.34 -4.86 -15.57
CA GLY A 55 16.02 -5.46 -16.87
C GLY A 55 15.16 -4.56 -17.77
N ILE A 56 14.82 -3.34 -17.34
CA ILE A 56 14.06 -2.37 -18.13
C ILE A 56 15.01 -1.47 -18.90
N ASN A 57 14.95 -1.57 -20.22
CA ASN A 57 15.74 -0.73 -21.10
C ASN A 57 14.94 0.54 -21.48
N VAL A 58 15.21 1.63 -20.77
CA VAL A 58 14.58 2.94 -20.98
C VAL A 58 15.15 3.69 -22.20
N GLU A 59 16.43 3.48 -22.54
CA GLU A 59 17.10 4.22 -23.63
C GLU A 59 16.54 3.87 -25.01
N PHE A 60 16.10 2.62 -25.21
CA PHE A 60 15.67 2.12 -26.51
C PHE A 60 14.15 2.22 -26.74
N ASN A 61 13.39 2.83 -25.82
CA ASN A 61 11.95 2.91 -25.92
C ASN A 61 11.38 4.19 -25.30
N ASP A 62 11.08 5.17 -26.16
CA ASP A 62 10.52 6.48 -25.78
C ASP A 62 9.26 6.38 -24.93
N ALA A 63 8.38 5.39 -25.17
CA ALA A 63 7.15 5.23 -24.41
C ALA A 63 7.42 4.73 -22.98
N ILE A 64 8.39 3.82 -22.83
CA ILE A 64 8.85 3.36 -21.52
C ILE A 64 9.59 4.49 -20.80
N LEU A 65 10.48 5.20 -21.49
CA LEU A 65 11.20 6.35 -20.93
C LEU A 65 10.22 7.40 -20.41
N THR A 66 9.23 7.77 -21.22
CA THR A 66 8.19 8.74 -20.86
C THR A 66 7.40 8.24 -19.65
N ALA A 67 6.95 6.99 -19.65
CA ALA A 67 6.20 6.43 -18.52
C ALA A 67 7.02 6.45 -17.22
N VAL A 68 8.28 6.01 -17.25
CA VAL A 68 9.17 6.04 -16.08
C VAL A 68 9.42 7.47 -15.61
N HIS A 69 9.65 8.40 -16.54
CA HIS A 69 9.86 9.81 -16.22
C HIS A 69 8.62 10.45 -15.56
N GLU A 70 7.42 10.22 -16.10
CA GLU A 70 6.16 10.71 -15.51
C GLU A 70 5.94 10.09 -14.12
N MET A 71 6.14 8.79 -13.98
CA MET A 71 6.03 8.11 -12.68
C MET A 71 7.04 8.63 -11.65
N LEU A 72 8.26 9.01 -12.07
CA LEU A 72 9.26 9.66 -11.21
C LEU A 72 8.82 11.08 -10.80
N LEU A 73 8.20 11.86 -11.70
CA LEU A 73 7.66 13.19 -11.35
C LEU A 73 6.52 13.12 -10.31
N GLU A 74 5.79 12.02 -10.27
CA GLU A 74 4.73 11.78 -9.27
C GLU A 74 5.29 11.46 -7.87
N ARG A 75 6.60 11.21 -7.75
CA ARG A 75 7.24 10.81 -6.50
C ARG A 75 7.44 12.01 -5.56
N PRO A 76 6.84 12.01 -4.36
CA PRO A 76 7.02 13.09 -3.39
C PRO A 76 8.45 13.19 -2.84
N GLU A 77 9.28 12.17 -3.06
CA GLU A 77 10.68 12.14 -2.63
C GLU A 77 11.58 13.05 -3.48
N LEU A 78 11.18 13.37 -4.71
CA LEU A 78 11.97 14.22 -5.61
C LEU A 78 11.51 15.68 -5.56
N SER A 79 12.46 16.61 -5.48
CA SER A 79 12.21 18.04 -5.68
C SER A 79 12.35 18.44 -7.14
N GLU A 80 13.25 17.79 -7.87
CA GLU A 80 13.52 18.05 -9.28
C GLU A 80 13.93 16.75 -10.00
N LEU A 81 13.58 16.65 -11.28
CA LEU A 81 13.93 15.54 -12.16
C LEU A 81 14.26 16.10 -13.54
N GLU A 82 15.37 15.67 -14.10
CA GLU A 82 15.77 15.95 -15.48
C GLU A 82 16.15 14.65 -16.20
N ALA A 83 15.57 14.41 -17.37
CA ALA A 83 16.00 13.36 -18.28
C ALA A 83 17.11 13.88 -19.21
N LEU A 84 18.29 13.28 -19.09
CA LEU A 84 19.44 13.53 -19.95
C LEU A 84 19.49 12.49 -21.09
N GLU A 85 20.45 12.63 -22.01
CA GLU A 85 20.60 11.70 -23.14
C GLU A 85 20.81 10.24 -22.70
N THR A 86 21.49 10.02 -21.57
CA THR A 86 21.91 8.68 -21.12
C THR A 86 21.63 8.41 -19.63
N ALA A 87 20.91 9.31 -18.95
CA ALA A 87 20.70 9.22 -17.50
C ALA A 87 19.48 10.02 -17.03
N PHE A 88 18.98 9.68 -15.84
CA PHE A 88 18.15 10.60 -15.06
C PHE A 88 19.02 11.36 -14.06
N HIS A 89 18.82 12.66 -13.97
CA HIS A 89 19.33 13.50 -12.89
C HIS A 89 18.19 13.79 -11.92
N LEU A 90 18.41 13.48 -10.64
CA LEU A 90 17.42 13.51 -9.58
C LEU A 90 17.88 14.47 -8.51
N GLU A 91 17.03 15.42 -8.11
CA GLU A 91 17.19 16.12 -6.85
C GLU A 91 16.25 15.50 -5.81
N VAL A 92 16.83 14.87 -4.80
CA VAL A 92 16.11 14.21 -3.71
C VAL A 92 15.79 15.27 -2.64
N SER A 93 14.51 15.44 -2.37
CA SER A 93 14.05 16.32 -1.31
C SER A 93 14.59 15.83 0.04
N GLN A 94 15.37 16.68 0.72
CA GLN A 94 15.85 16.36 2.07
C GLN A 94 14.72 16.20 3.11
N GLN A 95 13.45 16.42 2.73
CA GLN A 95 12.30 16.16 3.58
C GLN A 95 12.13 14.66 3.93
N GLN A 96 12.84 13.76 3.27
CA GLN A 96 12.86 12.34 3.64
C GLN A 96 14.25 11.74 3.87
N ASN A 97 15.28 12.58 4.04
CA ASN A 97 16.62 12.10 4.41
C ASN A 97 16.83 12.03 5.93
N SER A 98 15.75 11.77 6.67
CA SER A 98 15.89 10.85 7.77
C SER A 98 15.70 9.46 7.19
N ARG A 99 16.77 8.66 7.16
CA ARG A 99 16.78 7.47 8.03
C ARG A 99 15.93 7.84 9.23
N VAL A 100 14.63 7.56 9.18
CA VAL A 100 13.78 7.86 10.32
C VAL A 100 14.48 7.10 11.40
N GLU A 101 15.06 7.81 12.36
CA GLU A 101 15.47 7.20 13.59
C GLU A 101 14.28 6.31 13.93
N LYS A 102 14.43 4.98 13.90
CA LYS A 102 13.31 4.03 14.11
C LYS A 102 12.50 4.37 15.39
N ASN A 103 13.05 5.25 16.22
CA ASN A 103 12.51 5.92 17.37
C ASN A 103 11.27 6.83 17.12
N ASN A 104 11.14 7.53 15.98
CA ASN A 104 10.08 8.55 15.78
C ASN A 104 8.95 8.20 14.81
N LEU A 105 8.96 7.03 14.15
CA LEU A 105 7.79 6.61 13.36
C LEU A 105 6.54 6.53 14.25
N PRO A 106 5.36 6.97 13.77
CA PRO A 106 4.12 6.80 14.52
C PRO A 106 3.83 5.31 14.70
N ARG A 107 3.24 4.95 15.84
CA ARG A 107 2.77 3.58 16.04
C ARG A 107 1.43 3.42 15.33
N LEU A 108 1.12 2.21 14.87
CA LEU A 108 -0.19 1.91 14.27
C LEU A 108 -1.33 2.35 15.20
N GLY A 109 -1.20 2.08 16.51
CA GLY A 109 -2.15 2.47 17.53
C GLY A 109 -2.38 3.98 17.64
N ASP A 110 -1.35 4.80 17.38
CA ASP A 110 -1.45 6.26 17.41
C ASP A 110 -2.32 6.79 16.25
N LEU A 111 -2.27 6.10 15.11
CA LEU A 111 -3.04 6.45 13.91
C LEU A 111 -4.52 6.06 14.01
N LEU A 112 -4.89 5.19 14.96
CA LEU A 112 -6.28 4.78 15.17
C LEU A 112 -7.15 5.92 15.72
N ALA A 113 -6.57 7.06 16.10
CA ALA A 113 -7.33 8.28 16.37
C ALA A 113 -8.15 8.75 15.14
N CYS A 114 -7.74 8.34 13.93
CA CYS A 114 -8.50 8.49 12.70
C CYS A 114 -9.24 7.19 12.34
N GLU A 115 -10.28 7.33 11.53
CA GLU A 115 -11.01 6.20 10.94
C GLU A 115 -10.39 5.84 9.59
N TRP A 116 -10.03 4.57 9.41
CA TRP A 116 -9.44 4.04 8.19
C TRP A 116 -10.41 3.05 7.55
N LYS A 117 -10.65 3.18 6.24
CA LYS A 117 -11.55 2.30 5.47
C LYS A 117 -10.82 1.64 4.33
N ASP A 118 -11.25 0.43 3.99
CA ASP A 118 -10.70 -0.37 2.88
C ASP A 118 -9.16 -0.43 2.91
N LEU A 119 -8.63 -0.62 4.12
CA LEU A 119 -7.20 -0.54 4.41
C LEU A 119 -6.52 -1.88 4.25
N HIS A 120 -5.32 -1.86 3.69
CA HIS A 120 -4.43 -3.03 3.60
C HIS A 120 -3.16 -2.78 4.40
N LEU A 121 -2.88 -3.62 5.40
CA LEU A 121 -1.62 -3.59 6.13
C LEU A 121 -0.58 -4.43 5.41
N ILE A 122 0.53 -3.81 5.03
CA ILE A 122 1.62 -4.44 4.28
C ILE A 122 2.84 -4.56 5.20
N HIS A 123 3.50 -5.71 5.17
CA HIS A 123 4.76 -5.91 5.88
C HIS A 123 5.92 -5.50 4.99
N ASP A 124 6.90 -4.77 5.54
CA ASP A 124 8.07 -4.25 4.80
C ASP A 124 8.93 -5.34 4.13
N GLU A 125 9.02 -6.52 4.75
CA GLU A 125 9.86 -7.62 4.24
C GLU A 125 9.16 -8.66 3.34
N ILE A 126 7.82 -8.64 3.18
CA ILE A 126 7.11 -9.71 2.45
C ILE A 126 5.96 -9.20 1.57
N ASP A 127 6.06 -9.45 0.26
CA ASP A 127 4.97 -9.27 -0.72
C ASP A 127 3.95 -10.42 -0.64
N GLN A 128 3.03 -10.34 0.33
CA GLN A 128 1.87 -11.25 0.46
C GLN A 128 0.59 -10.54 0.05
N LEU A 129 -0.37 -11.29 -0.52
CA LEU A 129 -1.73 -10.81 -0.76
C LEU A 129 -2.37 -10.34 0.56
N PRO A 130 -2.61 -9.03 0.74
CA PRO A 130 -3.16 -8.50 1.97
C PRO A 130 -4.65 -8.78 2.09
N ALA A 131 -5.15 -8.91 3.31
CA ALA A 131 -6.59 -8.90 3.56
C ALA A 131 -7.09 -7.45 3.63
N THR A 132 -8.25 -7.19 3.04
CA THR A 132 -8.93 -5.89 3.15
C THR A 132 -9.56 -5.76 4.52
N ILE A 133 -9.15 -4.75 5.27
CA ILE A 133 -9.77 -4.36 6.54
C ILE A 133 -10.84 -3.31 6.21
N VAL A 134 -12.11 -3.65 6.44
CA VAL A 134 -13.26 -2.79 6.11
C VAL A 134 -13.18 -1.47 6.88
N GLU A 135 -12.95 -1.55 8.19
CA GLU A 135 -12.80 -0.39 9.06
C GLU A 135 -11.77 -0.67 10.16
N LEU A 136 -10.90 0.30 10.41
CA LEU A 136 -9.95 0.26 11.52
C LEU A 136 -9.88 1.64 12.18
N SER A 137 -10.21 1.69 13.47
CA SER A 137 -10.23 2.91 14.27
C SER A 137 -10.00 2.60 15.76
N ASN A 138 -9.97 3.63 16.60
CA ASN A 138 -9.78 3.46 18.04
C ASN A 138 -10.97 2.76 18.71
N THR A 139 -12.09 2.49 18.03
CA THR A 139 -13.23 1.75 18.61
C THR A 139 -13.31 0.31 18.13
N THR A 140 -12.55 -0.09 17.10
CA THR A 140 -12.62 -1.43 16.49
C THR A 140 -12.28 -2.55 17.47
N LEU A 141 -11.34 -2.36 18.39
CA LEU A 141 -10.88 -3.42 19.30
C LEU A 141 -11.48 -3.28 20.70
N THR A 142 -11.84 -4.42 21.31
CA THR A 142 -12.13 -4.48 22.76
C THR A 142 -10.87 -4.22 23.58
N GLU A 143 -11.00 -4.04 24.90
CA GLU A 143 -9.82 -3.94 25.79
C GLU A 143 -8.95 -5.20 25.72
N SER A 144 -9.58 -6.40 25.70
CA SER A 144 -8.89 -7.68 25.53
C SER A 144 -8.20 -7.78 24.17
N GLY A 145 -8.85 -7.30 23.10
CA GLY A 145 -8.24 -7.21 21.77
C GLY A 145 -6.99 -6.33 21.76
N ARG A 146 -7.06 -5.13 22.35
CA ARG A 146 -5.89 -4.24 22.43
C ARG A 146 -4.72 -4.87 23.17
N ALA A 147 -5.00 -5.60 24.25
CA ALA A 147 -3.96 -6.32 24.98
C ALA A 147 -3.35 -7.46 24.14
N ALA A 148 -4.18 -8.23 23.44
CA ALA A 148 -3.73 -9.36 22.61
C ALA A 148 -2.92 -8.94 21.38
N TRP A 149 -3.22 -7.76 20.82
CA TRP A 149 -2.61 -7.20 19.62
C TRP A 149 -1.69 -6.01 19.91
N ALA A 150 -1.24 -5.86 21.16
CA ALA A 150 -0.41 -4.74 21.58
C ALA A 150 0.92 -4.67 20.81
N ASP A 151 1.47 -5.81 20.40
CA ASP A 151 2.65 -5.86 19.54
C ASP A 151 2.41 -5.24 18.16
N ILE A 152 1.26 -5.50 17.55
CA ILE A 152 0.82 -4.90 16.29
C ILE A 152 0.51 -3.41 16.44
N LEU A 153 -0.23 -3.04 17.49
CA LEU A 153 -0.56 -1.64 17.76
C LEU A 153 0.68 -0.79 18.07
N ASN A 154 1.73 -1.40 18.61
CA ASN A 154 3.01 -0.72 18.86
C ASN A 154 3.98 -0.79 17.67
N ALA A 155 3.64 -1.53 16.61
CA ALA A 155 4.43 -1.60 15.40
C ALA A 155 4.49 -0.22 14.72
N LYS A 156 5.58 0.03 14.00
CA LYS A 156 5.87 1.33 13.40
C LYS A 156 5.28 1.39 12.01
N VAL A 157 4.63 2.50 11.68
CA VAL A 157 4.13 2.76 10.33
C VAL A 157 5.18 3.52 9.55
N LYS A 158 5.70 2.92 8.49
CA LYS A 158 6.76 3.48 7.64
C LYS A 158 6.18 4.47 6.63
N GLN A 159 5.06 4.10 5.99
CA GLN A 159 4.37 4.96 5.02
C GLN A 159 2.91 4.53 4.82
N ILE A 160 2.11 5.45 4.28
CA ILE A 160 0.71 5.25 3.87
C ILE A 160 0.60 5.76 2.43
N TYR A 161 0.08 4.93 1.53
CA TYR A 161 0.05 5.25 0.10
C TYR A 161 -1.13 4.54 -0.60
N ALA A 162 -1.49 5.03 -1.79
CA ALA A 162 -2.41 4.33 -2.67
C ALA A 162 -1.62 3.35 -3.55
N GLY A 163 -1.73 2.06 -3.26
CA GLY A 163 -1.05 0.99 -3.99
C GLY A 163 -2.00 0.15 -4.84
N SER A 164 -1.49 -0.97 -5.37
CA SER A 164 -2.25 -1.86 -6.26
C SER A 164 -3.50 -2.50 -5.63
N TYR A 165 -3.59 -2.50 -4.30
CA TYR A 165 -4.75 -3.00 -3.54
C TYR A 165 -5.64 -1.86 -3.01
N GLY A 166 -5.40 -0.61 -3.39
CA GLY A 166 -6.07 0.56 -2.84
C GLY A 166 -5.26 1.19 -1.72
N LEU A 167 -5.91 1.61 -0.62
CA LEU A 167 -5.21 2.25 0.49
C LEU A 167 -4.34 1.23 1.24
N GLN A 168 -3.05 1.51 1.32
CA GLN A 168 -2.04 0.64 1.91
C GLN A 168 -1.25 1.36 2.99
N MET A 169 -0.93 0.64 4.07
CA MET A 169 -0.09 1.12 5.16
C MET A 169 1.03 0.11 5.40
N GLU A 170 2.27 0.54 5.17
CA GLU A 170 3.46 -0.29 5.40
C GLU A 170 3.87 -0.25 6.86
N VAL A 171 3.92 -1.42 7.49
CA VAL A 171 4.18 -1.61 8.91
C VAL A 171 5.48 -2.40 9.10
N THR A 172 6.34 -1.94 10.00
CA THR A 172 7.63 -2.55 10.35
C THR A 172 7.76 -2.77 11.85
N GLY A 173 8.71 -3.63 12.23
CA GLY A 173 9.02 -3.94 13.64
C GLY A 173 8.09 -4.97 14.27
N VAL A 174 7.36 -5.72 13.46
CA VAL A 174 6.55 -6.87 13.89
C VAL A 174 6.83 -8.06 12.97
N LYS A 175 6.34 -9.26 13.31
CA LYS A 175 6.47 -10.42 12.41
C LYS A 175 5.38 -10.36 11.35
N ALA A 176 5.73 -10.62 10.09
CA ALA A 176 4.77 -10.70 8.98
C ALA A 176 3.60 -11.66 9.25
N SER A 177 3.85 -12.82 9.88
CA SER A 177 2.80 -13.77 10.25
C SER A 177 1.79 -13.16 11.22
N ARG A 178 2.24 -12.33 12.15
CA ARG A 178 1.40 -11.69 13.15
C ARG A 178 0.55 -10.57 12.54
N LEU A 179 1.14 -9.78 11.64
CA LEU A 179 0.41 -8.74 10.89
C LEU A 179 -0.67 -9.37 10.00
N LYS A 180 -0.36 -10.51 9.40
CA LYS A 180 -1.32 -11.30 8.64
C LYS A 180 -2.47 -11.81 9.50
N GLU A 181 -2.18 -12.45 10.63
CA GLU A 181 -3.20 -12.95 11.58
C GLU A 181 -4.14 -11.81 12.02
N PHE A 182 -3.58 -10.64 12.35
CA PHE A 182 -4.35 -9.46 12.72
C PHE A 182 -5.29 -9.00 11.60
N SER A 183 -4.75 -8.87 10.38
CA SER A 183 -5.54 -8.43 9.21
C SER A 183 -6.63 -9.44 8.86
N TYR A 184 -6.33 -10.73 8.97
CA TYR A 184 -7.27 -11.82 8.70
C TYR A 184 -8.40 -11.84 9.74
N MET A 185 -8.06 -11.69 11.01
CA MET A 185 -9.04 -11.59 12.10
C MET A 185 -10.01 -10.42 11.86
N LEU A 186 -9.50 -9.22 11.53
CA LEU A 186 -10.35 -8.06 11.24
C LEU A 186 -11.20 -8.23 9.98
N ALA A 187 -10.71 -8.99 9.00
CA ALA A 187 -11.46 -9.36 7.80
C ALA A 187 -12.42 -10.55 8.01
N GLY A 188 -12.58 -11.04 9.26
CA GLY A 188 -13.52 -12.10 9.61
C GLY A 188 -13.04 -13.53 9.36
N TYR A 189 -11.74 -13.73 9.09
CA TYR A 189 -11.13 -15.06 8.93
C TYR A 189 -10.70 -15.69 10.26
N CYS A 190 -11.55 -15.62 11.28
CA CYS A 190 -11.38 -16.30 12.56
C CYS A 190 -12.72 -16.86 13.06
N SER A 191 -12.71 -17.61 14.17
CA SER A 191 -13.97 -18.05 14.78
C SER A 191 -14.76 -16.86 15.33
N ILE A 192 -16.10 -16.98 15.42
CA ILE A 192 -16.97 -15.94 15.99
C ILE A 192 -16.55 -15.63 17.44
N GLU A 193 -16.22 -16.67 18.22
CA GLU A 193 -15.79 -16.53 19.61
C GLU A 193 -14.49 -15.71 19.74
N GLU A 194 -13.51 -15.93 18.86
CA GLU A 194 -12.27 -15.14 18.82
C GLU A 194 -12.53 -13.71 18.32
N TYR A 195 -13.42 -13.55 17.33
CA TYR A 195 -13.80 -12.25 16.80
C TYR A 195 -14.45 -11.39 17.88
N GLU A 196 -15.50 -11.88 18.55
CA GLU A 196 -16.21 -11.16 19.62
C GLU A 196 -15.33 -10.89 20.85
N MET A 197 -14.32 -11.72 21.09
CA MET A 197 -13.35 -11.48 22.16
C MET A 197 -12.47 -10.26 21.89
N TRP A 198 -12.08 -10.03 20.64
CA TRP A 198 -11.06 -9.03 20.28
C TRP A 198 -11.60 -7.80 19.53
N VAL A 199 -12.69 -7.95 18.79
CA VAL A 199 -13.33 -6.89 18.01
C VAL A 199 -14.59 -6.45 18.73
N ALA A 200 -14.72 -5.14 18.93
CA ALA A 200 -15.95 -4.58 19.48
C ALA A 200 -17.05 -4.74 18.43
N GLY A 201 -18.13 -5.44 18.80
CA GLY A 201 -19.31 -5.51 17.93
C GLY A 201 -19.89 -4.12 17.70
N GLU A 202 -20.48 -3.91 16.51
CA GLU A 202 -21.25 -2.71 16.21
C GLU A 202 -22.25 -2.46 17.35
N THR A 203 -22.20 -1.27 17.94
CA THR A 203 -23.27 -0.85 18.84
C THR A 203 -24.50 -0.55 17.97
N GLU A 204 -25.54 -1.36 18.18
CA GLU A 204 -26.89 -1.33 17.63
C GLU A 204 -27.10 -1.91 16.21
N PRO A 205 -27.80 -3.06 16.07
CA PRO A 205 -28.46 -3.40 14.83
C PRO A 205 -29.55 -2.35 14.58
N ASN A 206 -29.57 -1.82 13.37
CA ASN A 206 -30.64 -0.98 12.86
C ASN A 206 -31.99 -1.73 12.97
N ARG A 207 -32.70 -1.60 14.10
CA ARG A 207 -34.08 -2.08 14.29
C ARG A 207 -35.07 -1.08 13.69
N GLU A 208 -34.88 -0.77 12.42
CA GLU A 208 -35.93 -0.23 11.57
C GLU A 208 -36.03 -1.16 10.37
N LEU A 209 -36.71 -2.31 10.56
CA LEU A 209 -37.46 -3.08 9.55
C LEU A 209 -37.98 -4.39 10.19
N GLU A 210 -38.66 -4.30 11.33
CA GLU A 210 -39.67 -5.30 11.70
C GLU A 210 -41.00 -4.58 11.95
N GLN A 211 -41.58 -4.03 10.89
CA GLN A 211 -43.03 -3.95 10.78
C GLN A 211 -43.47 -4.54 9.45
N SER A 212 -44.52 -5.36 9.56
CA SER A 212 -45.36 -5.85 8.46
C SER A 212 -44.76 -6.97 7.61
N CYS A 213 -44.94 -8.21 8.08
CA CYS A 213 -45.71 -9.22 7.35
C CYS A 213 -45.71 -10.54 8.13
N SER A 214 -46.82 -10.85 8.82
CA SER A 214 -47.42 -12.18 8.91
C SER A 214 -48.75 -12.07 9.67
N GLU A 215 -49.82 -12.03 8.86
CA GLU A 215 -51.21 -12.51 9.06
C GLU A 215 -51.94 -12.29 10.40
#